data_AF-A0A7X1TQ34-F1
#
_entry.id   AF-A0A7X1TQ34-F1
#
_cell.length_a   1.000
_cell.length_b   1.000
_cell.length_c   1.000
_cell.angle_alpha   90.00
_cell.angle_beta   90.00
_cell.angle_gamma   90.00
#
_symmetry.space_group_name_H-M   'P 1'
#
loop_
_entity.id
_entity.type
_entity.pdbx_description
1 polymer ?
#
loop_
_entity_poly.entity_id
_entity_poly.type
_entity_poly.pdbx_seq_one_letter_code
_entity_poly.pdbx_strand_id
1 'polypeptide(L)'
;MFSFIGRLPQPAKTLYVLIFLAFVLLFATFVMDLAEARRVALVGVGTLVFLLGLCASLNINGTADGMASAIKEYRPMGADYSRSFLSTPLYARLFGIMAVVVGSAFAVTAVVSPSGL
;
A
#
# COMPACT_ATOMS: atom_id res chain seq x y z
N MET A 1 7.85 -9.42 -8.58
CA MET A 1 7.47 -8.49 -7.49
C MET A 1 8.61 -7.53 -7.14
N PHE A 2 9.81 -8.02 -6.80
CA PHE A 2 10.99 -7.15 -6.54
C PHE A 2 11.35 -6.21 -7.71
N SER A 3 11.21 -6.70 -8.94
CA SER A 3 11.47 -5.96 -10.17
C SER A 3 10.47 -4.81 -10.41
N PHE A 4 9.22 -4.97 -9.96
CA PHE A 4 8.19 -3.92 -9.98
C PHE A 4 8.50 -2.82 -8.96
N ILE A 5 8.78 -3.22 -7.71
CA ILE A 5 9.13 -2.28 -6.62
C ILE A 5 10.39 -1.48 -6.99
N GLY A 6 11.38 -2.11 -7.61
CA GLY A 6 12.61 -1.47 -8.06
C GLY A 6 12.42 -0.30 -9.02
N ARG A 7 11.31 -0.24 -9.76
CA ARG A 7 11.00 0.83 -10.73
C ARG A 7 10.10 1.94 -10.19
N LEU A 8 9.50 1.76 -9.01
CA LEU A 8 8.68 2.82 -8.41
C LEU A 8 9.54 4.02 -8.01
N PRO A 9 9.03 5.26 -8.17
CA PRO A 9 9.71 6.44 -7.67
C PRO A 9 9.72 6.46 -6.13
N GLN A 10 10.65 7.22 -5.56
CA GLN A 10 10.62 7.54 -4.13
C GLN A 10 9.56 8.63 -3.88
N PRO A 11 8.77 8.59 -2.79
CA PRO A 11 8.91 7.69 -1.63
C PRO A 11 8.14 6.36 -1.75
N ALA A 12 7.36 6.17 -2.82
CA ALA A 12 6.45 5.02 -2.96
C ALA A 12 7.16 3.66 -2.87
N LYS A 13 8.38 3.56 -3.41
CA LYS A 13 9.21 2.36 -3.28
C LYS A 13 9.48 1.99 -1.83
N THR A 14 9.94 2.96 -1.03
CA THR A 14 10.24 2.76 0.39
C THR A 14 8.97 2.38 1.15
N LEU A 15 7.85 3.08 0.89
CA LEU A 15 6.56 2.77 1.50
C LEU A 15 6.12 1.33 1.20
N TYR A 16 6.28 0.84 -0.03
CA TYR A 16 5.97 -0.56 -0.38
C TYR A 16 6.78 -1.56 0.45
N VAL A 17 8.08 -1.32 0.62
CA VAL A 17 8.95 -2.19 1.42
C VAL A 17 8.55 -2.14 2.90
N LEU A 18 8.29 -0.95 3.43
CA LEU A 18 7.86 -0.78 4.82
C LEU A 18 6.49 -1.43 5.08
N ILE A 19 5.54 -1.34 4.15
CA ILE A 19 4.24 -2.02 4.26
C ILE A 19 4.44 -3.52 4.34
N PHE A 20 5.27 -4.10 3.48
CA PHE A 20 5.57 -5.53 3.52
C PHE A 20 6.16 -5.94 4.87
N LEU A 21 7.16 -5.20 5.37
CA LEU A 21 7.75 -5.46 6.68
C LEU A 21 6.73 -5.32 7.83
N ALA A 22 5.88 -4.29 7.78
CA ALA A 22 4.84 -4.05 8.77
C ALA A 22 3.80 -5.18 8.78
N PHE A 23 3.44 -5.73 7.62
CA PHE A 23 2.56 -6.91 7.53
C PHE A 23 3.21 -8.16 8.13
N VAL A 24 4.50 -8.40 7.89
CA VAL A 24 5.23 -9.53 8.50
C VAL A 24 5.27 -9.38 10.02
N LEU A 25 5.55 -8.18 10.53
CA LEU A 25 5.53 -7.90 11.97
C LEU A 25 4.13 -8.09 12.56
N LEU A 26 3.10 -7.56 11.89
CA LEU A 26 1.71 -7.75 12.31
C LEU A 26 1.37 -9.25 12.40
N PHE A 27 1.74 -10.05 11.41
CA PHE A 27 1.51 -11.49 11.45
C PHE A 27 2.22 -12.15 12.65
N ALA A 28 3.47 -11.78 12.93
CA ALA A 28 4.19 -12.28 14.10
C ALA A 28 3.46 -11.94 15.42
N THR A 29 2.84 -10.76 15.55
CA THR A 29 2.06 -10.40 16.75
C THR A 29 0.80 -11.25 16.94
N PHE A 30 0.20 -11.78 15.86
CA PHE A 30 -0.89 -12.75 15.97
C PHE A 30 -0.38 -14.11 16.44
N VAL A 31 0.74 -14.59 15.91
CA VAL A 31 1.32 -15.89 16.28
C VAL A 31 1.78 -15.92 17.75
N MET A 32 2.31 -14.81 18.26
CA MET A 32 2.83 -14.69 19.63
C MET A 32 1.79 -14.19 20.65
N ASP A 33 0.55 -13.96 20.21
CA ASP A 33 -0.55 -13.41 21.01
C ASP A 33 -0.21 -12.09 21.77
N LEU A 34 0.47 -11.18 21.08
CA LEU A 34 0.92 -9.90 21.65
C LEU A 34 -0.09 -8.79 21.33
N ALA A 35 -1.18 -8.72 22.09
CA ALA A 35 -2.30 -7.79 21.82
C ALA A 35 -1.89 -6.31 21.70
N GLU A 36 -1.06 -5.79 22.62
CA GLU A 36 -0.59 -4.40 22.57
C GLU A 36 0.31 -4.13 21.35
N ALA A 37 1.22 -5.06 21.03
CA ALA A 37 2.11 -4.95 19.88
C ALA A 37 1.32 -5.03 18.56
N ARG A 38 0.26 -5.86 18.51
CA ARG A 38 -0.65 -6.00 17.38
C ARG A 38 -1.35 -4.68 17.06
N ARG A 39 -1.80 -3.96 18.09
CA ARG A 39 -2.42 -2.64 17.95
C ARG A 39 -1.46 -1.64 17.30
N VAL A 40 -0.22 -1.57 17.80
CA VAL A 40 0.81 -0.68 17.22
C VAL A 40 1.13 -1.08 15.78
N ALA A 41 1.24 -2.38 15.50
CA ALA A 41 1.49 -2.89 14.16
C ALA A 41 0.34 -2.56 13.19
N LEU A 42 -0.92 -2.66 13.61
CA LEU A 42 -2.09 -2.28 12.81
C LEU A 42 -2.11 -0.78 12.49
N VAL A 43 -1.79 0.08 13.46
CA VAL A 43 -1.64 1.52 13.23
C VAL A 43 -0.51 1.75 12.22
N GLY A 44 0.64 1.11 12.39
CA GLY A 44 1.77 1.21 11.47
C GLY A 44 1.41 0.82 10.04
N VAL A 45 0.75 -0.32 9.85
CA VAL A 45 0.25 -0.77 8.54
C VAL A 45 -0.73 0.25 7.95
N GLY A 46 -1.73 0.68 8.73
CA GLY A 46 -2.73 1.66 8.30
C GLY A 46 -2.11 2.98 7.86
N THR A 47 -1.20 3.53 8.66
CA THR A 47 -0.47 4.77 8.34
C THR A 47 0.37 4.62 7.08
N LEU A 48 1.10 3.52 6.91
CA LEU A 48 1.92 3.33 5.71
C LEU A 48 1.07 3.17 4.44
N VAL A 49 -0.03 2.43 4.51
CA VAL A 49 -0.99 2.29 3.41
C VAL A 49 -1.63 3.64 3.06
N PHE A 50 -2.00 4.43 4.08
CA PHE A 50 -2.51 5.79 3.90
C PHE A 50 -1.50 6.69 3.17
N LEU A 51 -0.24 6.69 3.60
CA LEU A 51 0.82 7.49 2.99
C LEU A 51 1.09 7.07 1.54
N LEU A 52 1.11 5.76 1.26
CA LEU A 52 1.24 5.26 -0.11
C LEU A 52 0.05 5.68 -0.98
N GLY A 53 -1.16 5.59 -0.42
CA GLY A 53 -2.38 6.06 -1.06
C GLY A 53 -2.35 7.56 -1.38
N LEU A 54 -1.81 8.39 -0.48
CA LEU A 54 -1.60 9.82 -0.74
C LEU A 54 -0.59 10.04 -1.87
N CYS A 55 0.53 9.31 -1.86
CA CYS A 55 1.54 9.41 -2.92
C CYS A 55 0.93 9.05 -4.29
N ALA A 56 0.15 7.98 -4.35
CA ALA A 56 -0.52 7.56 -5.58
C ALA A 56 -1.63 8.54 -6.01
N SER A 57 -2.53 8.94 -5.10
CA SER A 57 -3.68 9.80 -5.45
C SER A 57 -3.28 11.21 -5.89
N LEU A 58 -2.28 11.79 -5.23
CA LEU A 58 -1.72 13.11 -5.54
C LEU A 58 -0.59 13.04 -6.58
N ASN A 59 -0.25 11.83 -7.05
CA ASN A 59 0.86 11.59 -7.98
C ASN A 59 2.21 12.20 -7.51
N ILE A 60 2.50 12.10 -6.21
CA ILE A 60 3.76 12.61 -5.63
C ILE A 60 4.94 11.93 -6.31
N ASN A 61 5.88 12.73 -6.83
CA ASN A 61 7.05 12.26 -7.58
C ASN A 61 6.71 11.29 -8.74
N GLY A 62 5.54 11.44 -9.37
CA GLY A 62 5.14 10.57 -10.48
C GLY A 62 4.76 9.16 -10.05
N THR A 63 4.35 8.95 -8.79
CA THR A 63 3.99 7.63 -8.26
C THR A 63 2.92 6.92 -9.09
N ALA A 64 1.85 7.63 -9.47
CA ALA A 64 0.79 7.04 -10.28
C ALA A 64 1.26 6.72 -11.70
N ASP A 65 2.10 7.57 -12.28
CA ASP A 65 2.71 7.34 -13.59
C ASP A 65 3.65 6.13 -13.58
N GLY A 66 4.47 6.01 -12.54
CA GLY A 66 5.36 4.87 -12.33
C GLY A 66 4.61 3.56 -12.11
N MET A 67 3.52 3.58 -11.33
CA MET A 67 2.65 2.42 -11.16
C MET A 67 1.98 2.00 -12.48
N ALA A 68 1.44 2.97 -13.23
CA ALA A 68 0.80 2.74 -14.52
C ALA A 68 1.78 2.16 -15.54
N SER A 69 2.98 2.74 -15.65
CA SER A 69 4.06 2.23 -16.52
C SER A 69 4.47 0.81 -16.13
N ALA A 70 4.67 0.55 -14.84
CA ALA A 70 5.09 -0.77 -14.36
C ALA A 70 4.02 -1.86 -14.62
N ILE A 71 2.73 -1.53 -14.58
CA ILE A 71 1.64 -2.47 -14.94
C ILE A 71 1.70 -2.84 -16.43
N LYS A 72 2.02 -1.90 -17.33
CA LYS A 72 2.17 -2.18 -18.78
C LYS A 72 3.32 -3.11 -19.06
N GLU A 73 4.45 -2.88 -18.40
CA GLU A 73 5.68 -3.63 -18.65
C GLU A 73 5.66 -5.03 -18.03
N TYR A 74 5.12 -5.18 -16.81
CA TYR A 74 5.17 -6.45 -16.10
C TYR A 74 4.05 -7.42 -16.46
N ARG A 75 3.05 -7.01 -17.25
CA ARG A 75 1.91 -7.84 -17.68
C ARG A 75 1.40 -8.73 -16.55
N PRO A 76 0.83 -8.15 -15.48
CA PRO A 76 0.37 -8.93 -14.34
C PRO A 76 -0.48 -10.13 -14.79
N MET A 77 -0.23 -11.32 -14.23
CA MET A 77 -0.91 -12.57 -14.63
C MET A 77 -0.73 -12.98 -16.10
N GLY A 78 0.30 -12.47 -16.78
CA GLY A 78 0.58 -12.75 -18.19
C GLY A 78 -0.32 -12.01 -19.18
N ALA A 79 -1.26 -11.18 -18.69
CA ALA A 79 -2.17 -10.42 -19.54
C ALA A 79 -1.58 -9.06 -19.94
N ASP A 80 -1.77 -8.67 -21.20
CA ASP A 80 -1.36 -7.37 -21.70
C ASP A 80 -2.39 -6.29 -21.33
N TYR A 81 -2.03 -5.49 -20.33
CA TYR A 81 -2.85 -4.37 -19.87
C TYR A 81 -2.50 -3.04 -20.55
N SER A 82 -1.59 -3.00 -21.52
CA SER A 82 -1.08 -1.75 -22.13
C SER A 82 -2.16 -0.83 -22.70
N ARG A 83 -3.27 -1.41 -23.16
CA ARG A 83 -4.45 -0.70 -23.69
C ARG A 83 -5.62 -0.63 -22.70
N SER A 84 -5.49 -1.23 -21.52
CA SER A 84 -6.53 -1.26 -20.50
C SER A 84 -6.50 0.00 -19.63
N PHE A 85 -7.68 0.42 -19.16
CA PHE A 85 -7.84 1.47 -18.16
C PHE A 85 -6.97 1.24 -16.91
N LEU A 86 -6.73 -0.03 -16.55
CA LEU A 86 -5.90 -0.43 -15.40
C LEU A 86 -4.44 0.04 -15.49
N SER A 87 -3.99 0.36 -16.70
CA SER A 87 -2.63 0.85 -16.96
C SER A 87 -2.55 2.38 -17.12
N THR A 88 -3.60 3.09 -16.73
CA THR A 88 -3.62 4.56 -16.78
C THR A 88 -3.24 5.16 -15.43
N PRO A 89 -2.57 6.33 -15.42
CA PRO A 89 -2.30 7.06 -14.18
C PRO A 89 -3.59 7.39 -13.42
N LEU A 90 -4.69 7.65 -14.13
CA LEU A 90 -5.99 7.93 -13.51
C LEU A 90 -6.47 6.75 -12.66
N TYR A 91 -6.37 5.52 -13.15
CA TYR A 91 -6.71 4.33 -12.37
C TYR A 91 -5.81 4.19 -11.13
N ALA A 92 -4.49 4.37 -11.28
CA ALA A 92 -3.57 4.33 -10.15
C ALA A 92 -3.89 5.40 -9.08
N ARG A 93 -4.32 6.60 -9.50
CA ARG A 93 -4.77 7.66 -8.57
C ARG A 93 -6.05 7.29 -7.84
N LEU A 94 -7.05 6.76 -8.56
CA LEU A 94 -8.31 6.29 -7.95
C LEU A 94 -8.05 5.17 -6.94
N PHE A 95 -7.18 4.23 -7.30
CA PHE A 95 -6.76 3.17 -6.39
C PHE A 95 -6.01 3.74 -5.17
N GLY A 96 -5.19 4.78 -5.38
CA GLY A 96 -4.57 5.54 -4.29
C GLY A 96 -5.58 6.14 -3.32
N ILE A 97 -6.70 6.69 -3.80
CA ILE A 97 -7.78 7.22 -2.95
C ILE A 97 -8.41 6.09 -2.12
N MET A 98 -8.65 4.92 -2.72
CA MET A 98 -9.15 3.76 -1.98
C MET A 98 -8.15 3.32 -0.91
N ALA A 99 -6.85 3.33 -1.22
CA ALA A 99 -5.80 3.03 -0.25
C ALA A 99 -5.75 4.05 0.90
N VAL A 100 -5.99 5.34 0.63
CA VAL A 100 -6.15 6.36 1.69
C VAL A 100 -7.29 5.98 2.63
N VAL A 101 -8.47 5.66 2.09
CA VAL A 101 -9.65 5.29 2.89
C VAL A 101 -9.38 4.05 3.73
N VAL A 102 -8.82 3.00 3.12
CA VAL A 102 -8.49 1.75 3.82
C VAL A 102 -7.43 1.99 4.89
N GLY A 103 -6.34 2.69 4.56
CA GLY A 103 -5.27 3.00 5.51
C GLY A 103 -5.77 3.79 6.72
N SER A 104 -6.62 4.80 6.49
CA SER A 104 -7.29 5.55 7.56
C SER A 104 -8.17 4.65 8.42
N ALA A 105 -8.98 3.75 7.83
CA ALA A 105 -9.82 2.84 8.58
C ALA A 105 -8.98 1.92 9.50
N PHE A 106 -7.90 1.33 8.99
CA PHE A 106 -7.00 0.49 9.80
C PHE A 106 -6.39 1.27 10.98
N ALA A 107 -5.89 2.48 10.73
CA ALA A 107 -5.29 3.30 11.78
C ALA A 107 -6.32 3.75 12.82
N VAL A 108 -7.51 4.19 12.39
CA VAL A 108 -8.57 4.68 13.29
C VAL A 108 -9.17 3.54 14.10
N THR A 109 -9.51 2.40 13.48
CA THR A 109 -10.10 1.26 14.19
C THR A 109 -9.15 0.72 15.25
N ALA A 110 -7.85 0.63 14.95
CA ALA A 110 -6.86 0.20 15.94
C ALA A 110 -6.74 1.18 17.12
N VAL A 111 -6.99 2.47 16.92
CA VAL A 111 -6.98 3.47 18.00
C VAL A 111 -8.28 3.46 18.80
N VAL A 112 -9.43 3.38 18.13
CA VAL A 112 -10.77 3.58 18.72
C VAL A 112 -11.38 2.31 19.33
N SER A 113 -10.97 1.12 18.86
CA SER A 113 -11.38 -0.18 19.45
C SER A 113 -10.22 -0.81 20.23
N PRO A 114 -9.90 -0.32 21.45
CA PRO A 114 -8.84 -0.91 22.28
C PRO A 114 -9.19 -2.32 22.79
N SER A 115 -10.45 -2.74 22.72
CA SER A 115 -10.98 -3.95 23.36
C SER A 115 -11.34 -5.10 22.40
N GLY A 116 -10.87 -5.11 21.15
CA GLY A 116 -11.06 -6.29 20.30
C GLY A 116 -10.49 -6.18 18.89
N LEU A 117 -9.29 -6.75 18.69
CA LEU A 117 -8.72 -7.23 17.43
C LEU A 117 -7.73 -8.38 17.71
#